data_AF-A0A7Z0TVP8-F1
#
_entry.id   AF-A0A7Z0TVP8-F1
#
_cell.length_a   1.000
_cell.length_b   1.000
_cell.length_c   1.000
_cell.angle_alpha   90.00
_cell.angle_beta   90.00
_cell.angle_gamma   90.00
#
_symmetry.space_group_name_H-M   'P 1'
#
loop_
_entity.id
_entity.type
_entity.pdbx_description
1 polymer ?
#
loop_
_entity_poly.entity_id
_entity_poly.type
_entity_poly.pdbx_seq_one_letter_code
_entity_poly.pdbx_strand_id
1 'polypeptide(L)'
;MMREPSPTDKLSLLRAHAALIVGDSMVARRHLATLDAVAIRDEIDAVIRAGLHDDALHRLRLFTHPKFPSVDECKAHVGSERHFTRPNKGAFCEIQDQP
;
A
#
# COMPACT_ATOMS: atom_id res chain seq x y z
N MET A 1 -4.69 -4.22 -3.34
CA MET A 1 -4.62 -4.07 -1.87
C MET A 1 -4.41 -2.60 -1.58
N MET A 2 -5.34 -1.94 -0.88
CA MET A 2 -5.14 -0.55 -0.46
C MET A 2 -4.06 -0.50 0.64
N ARG A 3 -3.21 0.53 0.61
CA ARG A 3 -2.20 0.76 1.66
C ARG A 3 -2.93 1.11 2.96
N GLU A 4 -2.64 0.39 4.04
CA GLU A 4 -3.12 0.76 5.37
C GLU A 4 -2.62 2.18 5.72
N PRO A 5 -3.50 3.08 6.22
CA PRO A 5 -3.11 4.44 6.56
C PRO A 5 -2.05 4.44 7.66
N SER A 6 -1.04 5.30 7.50
CA SER A 6 0.04 5.43 8.49
C SER A 6 -0.52 5.91 9.84
N PRO A 7 0.19 5.71 10.97
CA PRO A 7 -0.22 6.29 12.25
C PRO A 7 -0.46 7.81 12.18
N THR A 8 0.34 8.51 11.36
CA THR A 8 0.21 9.95 11.09
C THR A 8 -1.06 10.27 10.29
N ASP A 9 -1.39 9.44 9.29
CA ASP A 9 -2.65 9.56 8.54
C ASP A 9 -3.86 9.35 9.46
N LYS A 10 -3.83 8.32 10.32
CA LYS A 10 -4.91 8.05 11.28
C LYS A 10 -5.15 9.24 12.20
N LEU A 11 -4.08 9.85 12.71
CA LEU A 11 -4.19 11.06 13.55
C LEU A 11 -4.74 12.26 12.77
N SER A 12 -4.31 12.43 11.52
CA SER A 12 -4.79 13.51 10.65
C SER A 12 -6.27 13.35 10.31
N LEU A 13 -6.73 12.12 10.04
CA LEU A 13 -8.14 11.79 9.83
C LEU A 13 -8.98 12.06 11.08
N LEU A 14 -8.50 11.67 12.27
CA LEU A 14 -9.19 11.95 13.54
C LEU A 14 -9.35 13.45 13.78
N ARG A 15 -8.30 14.24 13.53
CA ARG A 15 -8.34 15.71 13.65
C ARG A 15 -9.27 16.35 12.63
N ALA A 16 -9.25 15.87 11.38
CA ALA A 16 -10.17 16.33 10.34
C ALA A 16 -11.63 16.04 10.73
N HIS A 17 -11.90 14.84 11.25
CA HIS A 17 -13.23 14.45 11.72
C HIS A 17 -13.70 15.32 12.89
N ALA A 18 -12.84 15.57 13.88
CA ALA A 18 -13.17 16.46 15.00
C ALA A 18 -13.49 17.89 14.52
N ALA A 19 -12.74 18.42 13.55
CA ALA A 19 -13.01 19.73 12.96
C ALA A 19 -14.34 19.77 12.20
N LEU A 20 -14.71 18.69 11.49
CA LEU A 20 -16.01 18.60 10.82
C LEU A 20 -17.18 18.55 11.80
N ILE A 21 -17.05 17.86 12.94
CA ILE A 21 -18.10 17.82 13.99
C ILE A 21 -18.42 19.23 14.50
N VAL A 22 -17.42 20.09 14.64
CA VAL A 22 -17.60 21.48 15.09
C VAL A 22 -17.90 22.47 13.95
N GLY A 23 -18.07 21.98 12.72
CA GLY A 23 -18.41 22.80 11.54
C GLY A 23 -17.23 23.54 10.89
N ASP A 24 -16.00 23.30 11.34
CA ASP A 24 -14.81 23.96 10.79
C ASP A 24 -14.23 23.20 9.59
N SER A 25 -14.86 23.41 8.44
CA SER A 25 -14.46 22.76 7.18
C SER A 25 -13.06 23.17 6.68
N MET A 26 -12.56 24.36 7.06
CA MET A 26 -11.24 24.83 6.61
C MET A 26 -10.12 24.14 7.39
N VAL A 27 -10.28 23.98 8.70
CA VAL A 27 -9.35 23.21 9.52
C VAL A 27 -9.36 21.73 9.14
N ALA A 28 -10.54 21.17 8.85
CA ALA A 28 -10.64 19.79 8.36
C ALA A 28 -9.84 19.59 7.05
N ARG A 29 -9.98 20.50 6.07
CA ARG A 29 -9.21 20.43 4.81
C ARG A 29 -7.70 20.51 5.04
N ARG A 30 -7.24 21.34 5.98
CA ARG A 30 -5.81 21.42 6.32
C ARG A 30 -5.28 20.10 6.85
N HIS A 31 -6.02 19.42 7.72
CA HIS A 31 -5.63 18.10 8.22
C HIS A 31 -5.69 17.01 7.14
N LEU A 32 -6.64 17.08 6.21
CA LEU A 32 -6.69 16.14 5.08
C LEU A 32 -5.54 16.37 4.08
N ALA A 33 -5.05 17.61 3.95
CA ALA A 33 -3.91 17.92 3.09
C ALA A 33 -2.58 17.33 3.58
N THR A 34 -2.48 16.94 4.85
CA THR A 34 -1.27 16.33 5.41
C THR A 34 -1.24 14.81 5.31
N LEU A 35 -2.22 14.19 4.65
CA LEU A 35 -2.22 12.75 4.42
C LEU A 35 -1.06 12.37 3.51
N ASP A 36 -0.36 11.29 3.83
CA ASP A 36 0.80 10.80 3.06
C ASP A 36 0.43 10.57 1.59
N ALA A 37 -0.79 10.08 1.33
CA ALA A 37 -1.31 9.89 -0.03
C ALA A 37 -1.49 11.21 -0.81
N VAL A 38 -1.82 12.30 -0.12
CA VAL A 38 -1.95 13.63 -0.74
C VAL A 38 -0.56 14.20 -1.05
N ALA A 39 0.38 14.07 -0.11
CA ALA A 39 1.76 14.48 -0.34
C ALA A 39 2.40 13.76 -1.54
N ILE A 40 2.24 12.44 -1.64
CA ILE A 40 2.78 11.66 -2.77
C ILE A 40 2.13 12.06 -4.10
N ARG A 41 0.82 12.34 -4.11
CA ARG A 41 0.14 12.83 -5.31
C ARG A 41 0.70 14.19 -5.75
N ASP A 42 0.90 15.11 -4.81
CA ASP A 42 1.41 16.45 -5.10
C ASP A 42 2.87 16.40 -5.61
N GLU A 43 3.68 15.44 -5.13
CA GLU A 43 5.01 15.16 -5.68
C GLU A 43 4.94 14.65 -7.13
N ILE A 44 4.04 13.72 -7.44
CA ILE A 44 3.85 13.23 -8.81
C ILE A 44 3.43 14.38 -9.73
N ASP A 45 2.49 15.22 -9.29
CA ASP A 45 2.04 16.40 -10.04
C ASP A 45 3.19 17.40 -10.29
N ALA A 46 4.06 17.62 -9.31
CA ALA A 46 5.22 18.49 -9.46
C ALA A 46 6.20 17.97 -10.53
N VAL A 47 6.46 16.66 -10.55
CA VAL A 47 7.35 16.00 -11.52
C VAL A 47 6.75 16.05 -12.94
N ILE A 48 5.43 15.88 -13.08
CA ILE A 48 4.72 16.07 -14.35
C ILE A 48 4.91 17.51 -14.86
N ARG A 49 4.69 18.51 -14.00
CA ARG A 49 4.84 19.93 -14.38
C ARG A 49 6.28 20.31 -14.76
N ALA A 50 7.26 19.59 -14.20
CA ALA A 50 8.66 19.73 -14.57
C ALA A 50 9.04 19.07 -15.91
N GLY A 51 8.10 18.38 -16.58
CA GLY A 51 8.33 17.68 -17.85
C GLY A 51 9.08 16.35 -17.71
N LEU A 52 9.27 15.86 -16.48
CA LEU A 52 9.99 14.62 -16.17
C LEU A 52 9.04 13.42 -16.22
N HIS A 53 8.50 13.12 -17.41
CA HIS A 53 7.42 12.15 -17.55
C HIS A 53 7.80 10.71 -17.15
N ASP A 54 9.04 10.29 -17.38
CA ASP A 54 9.50 8.94 -17.00
C ASP A 54 9.56 8.75 -15.48
N ASP A 55 10.02 9.78 -14.75
CA ASP A 55 10.06 9.77 -13.28
C ASP A 55 8.64 9.84 -12.70
N ALA A 56 7.75 10.65 -13.29
CA ALA A 56 6.34 10.68 -12.93
C ALA A 56 5.68 9.30 -13.11
N LEU A 57 5.95 8.62 -14.23
CA LEU A 57 5.43 7.29 -14.51
C LEU A 57 5.93 6.24 -13.53
N HIS A 58 7.23 6.30 -13.17
CA HIS A 58 7.82 5.42 -12.16
C HIS A 58 7.16 5.61 -10.79
N ARG A 59 7.01 6.86 -10.33
CA ARG A 59 6.37 7.18 -9.05
C ARG A 59 4.89 6.81 -9.02
N LEU A 60 4.17 7.00 -10.12
CA LEU A 60 2.78 6.57 -10.27
C LEU A 60 2.65 5.05 -10.09
N ARG A 61 3.54 4.26 -10.72
CA ARG A 61 3.54 2.79 -10.61
C ARG A 61 3.81 2.33 -9.17
N LEU A 62 4.78 2.94 -8.49
CA LEU A 62 5.06 2.67 -7.08
C LEU A 62 3.86 3.03 -6.19
N PHE A 63 3.19 4.14 -6.46
CA PHE A 63 2.02 4.56 -5.70
C PHE A 63 0.83 3.60 -5.88
N THR A 64 0.53 3.19 -7.11
CA THR A 64 -0.60 2.29 -7.39
C THR A 64 -0.33 0.85 -6.96
N HIS A 65 0.93 0.40 -7.06
CA HIS A 65 1.33 -0.99 -6.81
C HIS A 65 2.56 -1.04 -5.87
N PRO A 66 2.40 -0.68 -4.58
CA PRO A 66 3.52 -0.46 -3.66
C PRO A 66 4.34 -1.71 -3.32
N LYS A 67 3.82 -2.90 -3.65
CA LYS A 67 4.51 -4.17 -3.38
C LYS A 67 5.24 -4.72 -4.59
N PHE A 68 4.68 -4.54 -5.79
CA PHE A 68 5.24 -5.02 -7.06
C PHE A 68 4.81 -4.05 -8.18
N PRO A 69 5.64 -3.06 -8.54
CA PRO A 69 5.34 -2.08 -9.59
C PRO A 69 5.23 -2.68 -11.00
N SER A 70 5.45 -3.99 -11.18
CA SER A 70 5.11 -4.74 -12.40
C SER A 70 4.69 -6.19 -12.11
N VAL A 71 3.98 -6.80 -13.08
CA VAL A 71 3.63 -8.23 -13.06
C VAL A 71 4.89 -9.10 -13.08
N ASP A 72 5.95 -8.66 -13.75
CA ASP A 72 7.20 -9.40 -13.84
C ASP A 72 7.98 -9.39 -12.52
N GLU A 73 7.99 -8.27 -11.80
CA GLU A 73 8.54 -8.21 -10.44
C GLU A 73 7.73 -9.03 -9.44
N CYS A 74 6.40 -9.08 -9.59
CA CYS A 74 5.55 -9.97 -8.82
C CYS A 74 5.90 -11.45 -9.10
N LYS A 75 6.07 -11.82 -10.37
CA LYS A 75 6.47 -13.18 -10.78
C LYS A 75 7.88 -13.53 -10.30
N ALA A 76 8.83 -12.61 -10.33
CA ALA A 76 10.18 -12.82 -9.81
C ALA A 76 10.17 -13.04 -8.29
N HIS A 77 9.31 -12.33 -7.55
CA HIS A 77 9.17 -12.52 -6.12
C HIS A 77 8.48 -13.85 -5.77
N VAL A 78 7.32 -14.15 -6.37
CA VAL A 78 6.52 -15.35 -6.10
C VAL A 78 7.14 -16.62 -6.70
N GLY A 79 7.81 -16.50 -7.84
CA GLY A 79 8.51 -17.59 -8.53
C GLY A 79 9.85 -17.98 -7.91
N SER A 80 10.30 -17.31 -6.84
CA SER A 80 11.46 -17.76 -6.09
C SER A 80 11.09 -18.98 -5.24
N GLU A 81 11.89 -20.06 -5.35
CA GLU A 81 11.69 -21.36 -4.67
C GLU A 81 11.52 -21.28 -3.14
N ARG A 82 11.80 -20.11 -2.54
CA ARG A 82 11.63 -19.81 -1.11
C ARG A 82 10.18 -19.65 -0.66
N HIS A 83 9.22 -19.43 -1.57
CA HIS A 83 7.79 -19.43 -1.23
C HIS A 83 7.17 -20.84 -1.27
N PHE A 84 7.78 -21.78 -1.99
CA PHE A 84 7.33 -23.18 -2.09
C PHE A 84 8.10 -24.14 -1.17
N THR A 85 8.93 -23.64 -0.26
CA THR A 85 9.63 -24.48 0.71
C THR A 85 8.85 -24.60 2.02
N ARG A 86 7.90 -25.53 2.00
CA ARG A 86 7.90 -26.70 2.90
C ARG A 86 6.91 -27.74 2.37
N PRO A 87 7.38 -28.92 1.91
CA PRO A 87 6.59 -30.12 2.11
C PRO A 87 6.54 -30.34 3.63
N ASN A 88 5.35 -30.38 4.22
CA ASN A 88 5.16 -30.99 5.52
C ASN A 88 5.55 -32.48 5.39
N LYS A 89 6.84 -32.79 5.51
CA LYS A 89 7.32 -34.13 5.85
C LYS A 89 6.89 -34.38 7.29
N GLY A 90 5.70 -34.91 7.47
CA GLY A 90 5.16 -35.24 8.79
C GLY A 90 3.75 -35.82 8.83
N ALA A 91 3.17 -36.26 7.71
CA ALA A 91 1.88 -36.94 7.72
C ALA A 91 1.92 -38.18 6.81
N PHE A 92 2.57 -39.24 7.29
CA PHE A 92 2.30 -40.60 6.84
C PHE A 92 2.11 -41.48 8.08
N CYS A 93 1.09 -42.34 8.00
CA CYS A 93 0.59 -43.31 9.00
C CYS A 93 -0.29 -42.69 10.10
N GLU A 94 -1.53 -43.11 10.35
CA GLU A 94 -2.14 -44.45 10.19
C GLU A 94 -3.60 -44.33 9.70
N ILE A 95 -3.96 -45.05 8.63
CA ILE A 95 -5.34 -45.54 8.47
C ILE A 95 -5.33 -46.88 9.20
N GLN A 96 -5.93 -46.92 10.38
CA GLN A 96 -6.20 -48.16 11.08
C GLN A 96 -7.33 -48.87 10.34
N ASP A 97 -6.97 -49.83 9.49
CA ASP A 97 -7.85 -50.97 9.20
C ASP A 97 -7.80 -51.88 10.44
N GLN A 98 -8.93 -51.99 11.12
CA GLN A 98 -9.17 -53.02 12.13
C GLN A 98 -10.30 -53.95 11.65
N PRO A 99 -10.27 -55.23 12.08
CA PRO A 99 -10.66 -56.40 11.29
C PRO A 99 -12.15 -56.57 10.97
#